data_AF-A0A914RXF1-F1
#
_entry.id   AF-A0A914RXF1-F1
#
_cell.length_a   1.000
_cell.length_b   1.000
_cell.length_c   1.000
_cell.angle_alpha   90.00
_cell.angle_beta   90.00
_cell.angle_gamma   90.00
#
_symmetry.space_group_name_H-M   'P 1'
#
loop_
_entity.id
_entity.type
_entity.pdbx_description
1 polymer ?
#
loop_
_entity_poly.entity_id
_entity_poly.type
_entity_poly.pdbx_seq_one_letter_code
_entity_poly.pdbx_strand_id
1 'polypeptide(L)'
;MLQIQTVQPYPVMIWIHGGALKDGSAEQWGVEGVVRNLVSRDVVVVIIQYRLGTLGFFTTMNSEFPANLGMLDQVEAIKFVVAHIKNFGGDPNRLTLFGESAGAASVSAHTYSPLSQHLFQQAIMQSGTVMICLNGVLGESKNSEKVAKLICNITLPATGDQLS
;
A
#
# COMPACT_ATOMS: atom_id res chain seq x y z
N MET A 1 -29.19 -4.38 6.69
CA MET A 1 -28.04 -3.50 6.38
C MET A 1 -28.53 -2.50 5.35
N LEU A 2 -28.50 -1.18 5.65
CA LEU A 2 -28.97 -0.15 4.71
C LEU A 2 -27.97 0.00 3.55
N GLN A 3 -28.44 -0.13 2.32
CA GLN A 3 -27.67 0.19 1.11
C GLN A 3 -28.00 1.61 0.67
N ILE A 4 -26.97 2.42 0.41
CA ILE A 4 -27.14 3.75 -0.19
C ILE A 4 -27.42 3.56 -1.68
N GLN A 5 -28.66 3.73 -2.12
CA GLN A 5 -29.03 3.70 -3.54
C GLN A 5 -28.82 5.07 -4.17
N THR A 6 -27.73 5.23 -4.91
CA THR A 6 -27.53 6.36 -5.83
C THR A 6 -28.03 5.97 -7.23
N VAL A 7 -28.54 6.94 -8.00
CA VAL A 7 -29.04 6.71 -9.38
C VAL A 7 -27.90 6.27 -10.32
N GLN A 8 -26.65 6.62 -9.98
CA GLN A 8 -25.40 6.12 -10.55
C GLN A 8 -24.33 5.99 -9.45
N PRO A 9 -23.55 4.90 -9.38
CA PRO A 9 -22.46 4.77 -8.40
C PRO A 9 -21.31 5.75 -8.70
N TYR A 10 -20.70 6.30 -7.65
CA TYR A 10 -19.64 7.31 -7.72
C TYR A 10 -18.27 6.69 -8.03
N PRO A 11 -17.35 7.40 -8.71
CA PRO A 11 -15.94 7.01 -8.78
C PRO A 11 -15.35 6.84 -7.37
N VAL A 12 -14.39 5.93 -7.25
CA VAL A 12 -13.72 5.63 -5.98
C VAL A 12 -12.25 5.96 -6.08
N MET A 13 -11.73 6.75 -5.14
CA MET A 13 -10.31 7.05 -5.01
C MET A 13 -9.75 6.41 -3.74
N ILE A 14 -8.73 5.56 -3.85
CA ILE A 14 -8.07 4.90 -2.71
C ILE A 14 -6.70 5.55 -2.48
N TRP A 15 -6.55 6.20 -1.33
CA TRP A 15 -5.31 6.86 -0.91
C TRP A 15 -4.36 5.90 -0.19
N ILE A 16 -3.11 5.88 -0.64
CA ILE A 16 -1.99 5.22 0.04
C ILE A 16 -1.02 6.30 0.53
N HIS A 17 -0.87 6.40 1.85
CA HIS A 17 -0.03 7.44 2.45
C HIS A 17 1.47 7.17 2.24
N GLY A 18 2.25 8.26 2.19
CA GLY A 18 3.71 8.25 2.17
C GLY A 18 4.33 7.99 3.55
N GLY A 19 5.59 8.40 3.73
CA GLY A 19 6.34 8.22 4.98
C GLY A 19 7.47 7.19 4.90
N ALA A 20 8.13 7.11 3.74
CA ALA A 20 9.32 6.27 3.52
C ALA A 20 9.15 4.78 3.85
N LEU A 21 7.90 4.27 3.84
CA LEU A 21 7.51 2.91 4.29
C LEU A 21 7.83 2.63 5.77
N LYS A 22 8.13 3.66 6.56
CA LYS A 22 8.59 3.57 7.97
C LYS A 22 7.67 4.31 8.92
N ASP A 23 6.97 5.32 8.43
CA ASP A 23 6.09 6.20 9.18
C ASP A 23 4.86 6.56 8.32
N GLY A 24 3.89 7.25 8.90
CA GLY A 24 2.68 7.71 8.25
C GLY A 24 1.41 7.08 8.82
N SER A 25 0.28 7.72 8.56
CA SER A 25 -1.04 7.22 8.95
C SER A 25 -2.14 7.81 8.07
N ALA A 26 -3.19 7.05 7.84
CA ALA A 26 -4.44 7.46 7.22
C ALA A 26 -5.07 8.65 7.93
N GLU A 27 -4.89 8.76 9.25
CA GLU A 27 -5.40 9.89 10.05
C GLU A 27 -4.74 11.23 9.66
N GLN A 28 -3.48 11.21 9.22
CA GLN A 28 -2.77 12.42 8.80
C GLN A 28 -3.45 13.09 7.60
N TRP A 29 -4.20 12.30 6.83
CA TRP A 29 -5.01 12.78 5.73
C TRP A 29 -6.35 13.30 6.27
N GLY A 30 -6.30 14.53 6.79
CA GLY A 30 -7.40 15.17 7.51
C GLY A 30 -8.72 15.24 6.74
N VAL A 31 -9.82 14.97 7.45
CA VAL A 31 -11.17 14.83 6.89
C VAL A 31 -11.65 16.09 6.19
N GLU A 32 -11.43 17.28 6.75
CA GLU A 32 -11.95 18.54 6.20
C GLU A 32 -11.40 18.82 4.79
N GLY A 33 -10.10 18.63 4.60
CA GLY A 33 -9.45 18.82 3.30
C GLY A 33 -9.94 17.80 2.27
N VAL A 34 -10.10 16.53 2.66
CA VAL A 34 -10.62 15.47 1.80
C VAL A 34 -12.06 15.77 1.39
N VAL A 35 -12.91 16.17 2.33
CA VAL A 35 -14.32 16.51 2.06
C VAL A 35 -14.41 17.71 1.13
N ARG A 36 -13.70 18.80 1.45
CA ARG A 36 -13.76 20.05 0.69
C ARG A 36 -13.26 19.90 -0.73
N ASN A 37 -12.16 19.18 -0.95
CA ASN A 37 -11.48 19.15 -2.25
C ASN A 37 -11.88 17.96 -3.12
N LEU A 38 -12.26 16.82 -2.53
CA LEU A 38 -12.56 15.59 -3.25
C LEU A 38 -14.04 15.21 -3.11
N VAL A 39 -14.51 14.88 -1.91
CA VAL A 39 -15.89 14.33 -1.73
C VAL A 39 -16.97 15.26 -2.25
N SER A 40 -16.78 16.58 -2.13
CA SER A 40 -17.66 17.62 -2.70
C SER A 40 -17.83 17.57 -4.22
N ARG A 41 -17.02 16.75 -4.91
CA ARG A 41 -17.03 16.53 -6.36
C ARG A 41 -17.57 15.15 -6.73
N ASP A 42 -18.45 14.59 -5.89
CA ASP A 42 -19.14 13.34 -6.17
C ASP A 42 -18.19 12.14 -6.35
N VAL A 43 -17.22 12.00 -5.44
CA VAL A 43 -16.33 10.83 -5.37
C VAL A 43 -16.32 10.21 -3.97
N VAL A 44 -16.20 8.89 -3.91
CA VAL A 44 -15.94 8.17 -2.66
C VAL A 44 -14.43 8.11 -2.44
N VAL A 45 -13.97 8.58 -1.29
CA VAL A 45 -12.55 8.50 -0.91
C VAL A 45 -12.37 7.43 0.16
N VAL A 46 -11.45 6.50 -0.08
CA VAL A 46 -11.02 5.49 0.89
C VAL A 46 -9.56 5.75 1.24
N ILE A 47 -9.23 5.74 2.53
CA ILE A 47 -7.89 5.99 3.03
C ILE A 47 -7.46 4.76 3.81
N ILE A 48 -6.40 4.08 3.38
CA ILE A 48 -6.01 2.77 3.94
C ILE A 48 -4.79 2.87 4.85
N GLN A 49 -4.72 1.94 5.80
CA GLN A 49 -3.53 1.67 6.62
C GLN A 49 -2.79 0.44 6.09
N TYR A 50 -1.49 0.41 6.30
CA TYR A 50 -0.64 -0.76 6.04
C TYR A 50 0.50 -0.82 7.07
N ARG A 51 1.09 -2.00 7.28
CA ARG A 51 2.22 -2.14 8.19
C ARG A 51 3.44 -1.38 7.70
N LEU A 52 4.17 -0.77 8.64
CA LEU A 52 5.33 0.08 8.40
C LEU A 52 6.59 -0.50 9.04
N GLY A 53 7.74 0.01 8.60
CA GLY A 53 9.05 -0.31 9.16
C GLY A 53 9.33 -1.81 9.16
N THR A 54 9.99 -2.28 10.22
CA THR A 54 10.35 -3.69 10.38
C THR A 54 9.11 -4.61 10.36
N LEU A 55 7.98 -4.19 10.92
CA LEU A 55 6.77 -5.02 10.94
C LEU A 55 6.15 -5.24 9.55
N GLY A 56 6.36 -4.29 8.63
CA GLY A 56 5.85 -4.38 7.26
C GLY A 56 6.85 -4.91 6.24
N PHE A 57 8.15 -4.71 6.46
CA PHE A 57 9.14 -4.86 5.40
C PHE A 57 10.41 -5.61 5.83
N PHE A 58 10.48 -6.13 7.05
CA PHE A 58 11.52 -7.08 7.42
C PHE A 58 11.34 -8.38 6.64
N THR A 59 12.46 -8.94 6.17
CA THR A 59 12.45 -10.23 5.48
C THR A 59 13.80 -10.93 5.55
N THR A 60 13.75 -12.26 5.60
CA THR A 60 14.87 -13.19 5.37
C THR A 60 14.90 -13.73 3.95
N MET A 61 14.01 -13.25 3.07
CA MET A 61 13.82 -13.73 1.70
C MET A 61 13.47 -15.23 1.60
N ASN A 62 12.94 -15.81 2.69
CA ASN A 62 12.46 -17.18 2.76
C ASN A 62 11.03 -17.22 3.35
N SER A 63 10.46 -18.42 3.52
CA SER A 63 9.10 -18.61 3.99
C SER A 63 8.87 -18.26 5.47
N GLU A 64 9.92 -18.21 6.30
CA GLU A 64 9.79 -17.87 7.73
C GLU A 64 9.50 -16.38 7.92
N PHE A 65 10.17 -15.52 7.15
CA PHE A 65 9.90 -14.07 7.11
C PHE A 65 9.76 -13.58 5.67
N PRO A 66 8.57 -13.73 5.07
CA PRO A 66 8.32 -13.34 3.69
C PRO A 66 8.42 -11.83 3.52
N ALA A 67 8.87 -11.42 2.33
CA ALA A 67 9.02 -10.00 1.99
C ALA A 67 7.66 -9.31 1.80
N ASN A 68 7.68 -7.98 1.95
CA ASN A 68 6.60 -7.08 1.51
C ASN A 68 5.26 -7.28 2.22
N LEU A 69 5.25 -7.64 3.50
CA LEU A 69 4.03 -7.76 4.30
C LEU A 69 3.17 -6.47 4.26
N GLY A 70 3.80 -5.29 4.31
CA GLY A 70 3.10 -4.01 4.16
C GLY A 70 2.47 -3.81 2.77
N MET A 71 3.08 -4.33 1.69
CA MET A 71 2.43 -4.31 0.36
C MET A 71 1.27 -5.29 0.29
N LEU A 72 1.38 -6.45 0.96
CA LEU A 72 0.29 -7.42 1.01
C LEU A 72 -0.92 -6.87 1.78
N ASP A 73 -0.69 -6.07 2.83
CA ASP A 73 -1.77 -5.35 3.50
C ASP A 73 -2.50 -4.42 2.52
N GLN A 74 -1.75 -3.68 1.68
CA GLN A 74 -2.34 -2.81 0.66
C GLN A 74 -3.16 -3.62 -0.37
N VAL A 75 -2.66 -4.79 -0.81
CA VAL A 75 -3.42 -5.70 -1.71
C VAL A 75 -4.75 -6.11 -1.07
N GLU A 76 -4.73 -6.57 0.18
CA GLU A 76 -5.95 -7.00 0.87
C GLU A 76 -6.91 -5.84 1.13
N ALA A 77 -6.39 -4.64 1.44
CA ALA A 77 -7.22 -3.44 1.55
C ALA A 77 -7.91 -3.09 0.23
N ILE A 78 -7.19 -3.16 -0.91
CA ILE A 78 -7.77 -2.90 -2.24
C ILE A 78 -8.85 -3.94 -2.56
N LYS A 79 -8.60 -5.24 -2.31
CA LYS A 79 -9.60 -6.30 -2.49
C LYS A 79 -10.84 -6.06 -1.64
N PHE A 80 -10.66 -5.66 -0.38
CA PHE A 80 -11.75 -5.31 0.52
C PHE A 80 -12.59 -4.17 -0.06
N VAL A 81 -11.95 -3.11 -0.58
CA VAL A 81 -12.67 -2.01 -1.24
C VAL A 81 -13.45 -2.52 -2.45
N VAL A 82 -12.82 -3.26 -3.36
CA VAL A 82 -13.49 -3.84 -4.55
C VAL A 82 -14.73 -4.64 -4.15
N ALA A 83 -14.64 -5.46 -3.10
CA ALA A 83 -15.72 -6.32 -2.66
C ALA A 83 -16.90 -5.57 -2.01
N HIS A 84 -16.65 -4.41 -1.40
CA HIS A 84 -17.62 -3.77 -0.50
C HIS A 84 -18.03 -2.35 -0.87
N ILE A 85 -17.30 -1.65 -1.74
CA ILE A 85 -17.49 -0.20 -1.95
C ILE A 85 -18.86 0.16 -2.54
N LYS A 86 -19.50 -0.80 -3.23
CA LYS A 86 -20.88 -0.66 -3.73
C LYS A 86 -21.88 -0.36 -2.61
N ASN A 87 -21.65 -0.88 -1.40
CA ASN A 87 -22.52 -0.62 -0.24
C ASN A 87 -22.42 0.83 0.27
N PHE A 88 -21.37 1.54 -0.13
CA PHE A 88 -21.10 2.94 0.22
C PHE A 88 -21.38 3.91 -0.95
N GLY A 89 -22.07 3.43 -2.00
CA GLY A 89 -22.39 4.23 -3.19
C GLY A 89 -21.26 4.36 -4.22
N GLY A 90 -20.16 3.64 -4.06
CA GLY A 90 -19.04 3.64 -5.02
C GLY A 90 -19.19 2.61 -6.14
N ASP A 91 -18.58 2.89 -7.30
CA ASP A 91 -18.47 1.97 -8.43
C ASP A 91 -17.19 1.12 -8.32
N PRO A 92 -17.29 -0.21 -8.11
CA PRO A 92 -16.11 -1.08 -8.07
C PRO A 92 -15.38 -1.20 -9.42
N ASN A 93 -15.93 -0.65 -10.51
CA ASN A 93 -15.29 -0.63 -11.83
C ASN A 93 -14.68 0.74 -12.20
N ARG A 94 -14.71 1.71 -11.28
CA ARG A 94 -14.12 3.05 -11.47
C ARG A 94 -13.26 3.43 -10.28
N LEU A 95 -12.24 2.61 -10.04
CA LEU A 95 -11.27 2.75 -8.96
C LEU A 95 -9.99 3.43 -9.45
N THR A 96 -9.58 4.46 -8.71
CA THR A 96 -8.30 5.15 -8.87
C THR A 96 -7.44 4.94 -7.64
N LEU A 97 -6.28 4.32 -7.78
CA LEU A 97 -5.26 4.35 -6.74
C LEU A 97 -4.49 5.66 -6.81
N PHE A 98 -4.19 6.25 -5.66
CA PHE A 98 -3.35 7.43 -5.61
C PHE A 98 -2.58 7.54 -4.31
N GLY A 99 -1.41 8.18 -4.37
CA GLY A 99 -0.50 8.26 -3.24
C GLY A 99 0.62 9.25 -3.48
N GLU A 100 1.33 9.61 -2.41
CA GLU A 100 2.46 10.54 -2.42
C GLU A 100 3.72 9.90 -1.84
N SER A 101 4.89 10.26 -2.38
CA SER A 101 6.21 9.77 -1.95
C SER A 101 6.26 8.24 -1.94
N ALA A 102 6.47 7.61 -0.77
CA ALA A 102 6.42 6.17 -0.61
C ALA A 102 5.06 5.57 -1.00
N GLY A 103 3.96 6.29 -0.80
CA GLY A 103 2.63 5.90 -1.25
C GLY A 103 2.53 5.93 -2.78
N ALA A 104 3.15 6.90 -3.45
CA ALA A 104 3.25 6.92 -4.90
C ALA A 104 4.11 5.76 -5.44
N ALA A 105 5.18 5.39 -4.72
CA ALA A 105 5.96 4.20 -5.02
C ALA A 105 5.14 2.91 -4.86
N SER A 106 4.29 2.82 -3.83
CA SER A 106 3.31 1.74 -3.66
C SER A 106 2.30 1.67 -4.80
N VAL A 107 1.69 2.81 -5.19
CA VAL A 107 0.77 2.89 -6.34
C VAL A 107 1.46 2.38 -7.61
N SER A 108 2.68 2.83 -7.86
CA SER A 108 3.51 2.36 -8.98
C SER A 108 3.78 0.86 -8.90
N ALA A 109 4.09 0.30 -7.73
CA ALA A 109 4.27 -1.15 -7.60
C ALA A 109 2.98 -1.93 -7.90
N HIS A 110 1.82 -1.40 -7.49
CA HIS A 110 0.52 -2.02 -7.76
C HIS A 110 0.14 -2.05 -9.25
N THR A 111 0.64 -1.12 -10.07
CA THR A 111 0.40 -1.15 -11.53
C THR A 111 1.17 -2.27 -12.23
N TYR A 112 2.22 -2.81 -11.62
CA TYR A 112 2.99 -3.94 -12.16
C TYR A 112 2.67 -5.28 -11.48
N SER A 113 2.14 -5.25 -10.27
CA SER A 113 1.92 -6.46 -9.47
C SER A 113 0.76 -7.30 -10.04
N PRO A 114 0.98 -8.60 -10.35
CA PRO A 114 -0.08 -9.48 -10.82
C PRO A 114 -1.20 -9.66 -9.78
N LEU A 115 -0.90 -9.42 -8.49
CA LEU A 115 -1.86 -9.54 -7.40
C LEU A 115 -2.89 -8.40 -7.35
N SER A 116 -2.60 -7.25 -7.96
CA SER A 116 -3.42 -6.04 -7.80
C SER A 116 -3.68 -5.25 -9.07
N GLN A 117 -2.89 -5.38 -10.13
CA GLN A 117 -3.00 -4.54 -11.34
C GLN A 117 -4.38 -4.60 -12.01
N HIS A 118 -5.14 -5.67 -11.78
CA HIS A 118 -6.48 -5.88 -12.32
C HIS A 118 -7.61 -5.40 -11.41
N LEU A 119 -7.30 -4.89 -10.21
CA LEU A 119 -8.28 -4.48 -9.20
C LEU A 119 -8.68 -3.00 -9.30
N PHE A 120 -8.02 -2.22 -10.14
CA PHE A 120 -8.27 -0.79 -10.32
C PHE A 120 -8.03 -0.37 -11.76
N GLN A 121 -8.54 0.80 -12.16
CA GLN A 121 -8.53 1.25 -13.55
C GLN A 121 -7.57 2.43 -13.79
N GLN A 122 -7.29 3.23 -12.76
CA GLN A 122 -6.51 4.45 -12.89
C GLN A 122 -5.51 4.59 -11.73
N ALA A 123 -4.40 5.29 -11.98
CA ALA A 123 -3.35 5.52 -10.99
C ALA A 123 -2.84 6.96 -11.03
N ILE A 124 -2.61 7.57 -9.87
CA ILE A 124 -1.97 8.88 -9.72
C ILE A 124 -0.78 8.74 -8.76
N MET A 125 0.40 9.09 -9.24
CA MET A 125 1.66 8.96 -8.51
C MET A 125 2.25 10.34 -8.23
N GLN A 126 2.15 10.81 -6.99
CA GLN A 126 2.65 12.13 -6.60
C GLN A 126 4.08 12.01 -6.04
N SER A 127 5.07 12.54 -6.76
CA SER A 127 6.46 12.64 -6.27
C SER A 127 7.11 11.30 -5.89
N GLY A 128 6.76 10.20 -6.55
CA GLY A 128 7.40 8.90 -6.33
C GLY A 128 6.98 7.83 -7.34
N THR A 129 7.86 6.86 -7.58
CA THR A 129 7.61 5.66 -8.39
C THR A 129 8.32 4.46 -7.75
N VAL A 130 8.05 3.24 -8.19
CA VAL A 130 8.71 2.05 -7.61
C VAL A 130 10.25 2.10 -7.69
N MET A 131 10.80 2.91 -8.61
CA MET A 131 12.25 3.11 -8.75
C MET A 131 12.91 3.73 -7.53
N ILE A 132 12.20 4.54 -6.72
CA ILE A 132 12.77 5.10 -5.50
C ILE A 132 13.02 3.99 -4.46
N CYS A 133 12.22 2.93 -4.44
CA CYS A 133 12.46 1.76 -3.60
C CYS A 133 13.62 0.91 -4.15
N LEU A 134 13.65 0.67 -5.46
CA LEU A 134 14.63 -0.21 -6.10
C LEU A 134 16.06 0.34 -6.08
N ASN A 135 16.24 1.67 -6.10
CA ASN A 135 17.55 2.31 -6.05
C ASN A 135 18.14 2.39 -4.62
N GLY A 136 17.55 1.67 -3.64
CA GLY A 136 18.03 1.63 -2.26
C GLY A 136 17.74 2.88 -1.43
N VAL A 137 17.08 3.90 -2.00
CA VAL A 137 16.77 5.17 -1.32
C VAL A 137 15.82 4.97 -0.13
N LEU A 138 14.93 3.97 -0.19
CA LEU A 138 14.02 3.63 0.91
C LEU A 138 14.44 2.41 1.76
N GLY A 139 15.51 1.70 1.38
CA GLY A 139 16.12 0.66 2.23
C GLY A 139 16.87 -0.43 1.45
N GLU A 140 18.05 -0.81 1.92
CA GLU A 140 18.74 -2.03 1.52
C GLU A 140 18.36 -3.20 2.44
N SER A 141 18.27 -4.42 1.89
CA SER A 141 18.00 -5.65 2.66
C SER A 141 19.07 -5.94 3.72
N LYS A 142 20.27 -5.36 3.65
CA LYS A 142 21.35 -5.55 4.64
C LYS A 142 20.97 -5.15 6.07
N ASN A 143 19.91 -4.36 6.24
CA ASN A 143 19.40 -4.02 7.56
C ASN A 143 18.58 -5.15 8.19
N SER A 144 17.95 -6.05 7.42
CA SER A 144 17.17 -7.14 8.01
C SER A 144 18.08 -8.11 8.78
N GLU A 145 19.25 -8.47 8.26
CA GLU A 145 20.20 -9.32 9.01
C GLU A 145 20.68 -8.68 10.32
N LYS A 146 20.98 -7.38 10.31
CA LYS A 146 21.40 -6.64 11.52
C LYS A 146 20.29 -6.58 12.55
N VAL A 147 19.07 -6.31 12.10
CA VAL A 147 17.88 -6.28 12.97
C VAL A 147 17.57 -7.68 13.52
N ALA A 148 17.69 -8.73 12.70
CA ALA A 148 17.51 -10.12 13.14
C ALA A 148 18.51 -10.52 14.23
N LYS A 149 19.80 -10.17 14.05
CA LYS A 149 20.85 -10.38 15.05
C LYS A 149 20.56 -9.65 16.36
N LEU A 150 20.07 -8.41 16.27
CA LEU A 150 19.76 -7.59 17.44
C LEU A 150 18.53 -8.08 18.22
N ILE A 151 17.44 -8.43 17.52
CA ILE A 151 16.16 -8.78 18.15
C ILE A 151 16.16 -10.24 18.60
N CYS A 152 16.67 -11.15 17.77
CA CYS A 152 16.47 -12.59 17.97
C CYS A 152 17.74 -13.32 18.43
N ASN A 153 18.88 -12.63 18.60
CA ASN A 153 20.19 -13.21 18.93
C ASN A 153 20.59 -14.40 18.02
N ILE A 154 20.20 -14.33 16.74
CA ILE A 154 20.41 -15.42 15.78
C ILE A 154 21.75 -15.19 15.09
N THR A 155 22.61 -16.20 15.08
CA THR A 155 23.75 -16.25 14.17
C THR A 155 23.24 -16.77 12.83
N LEU A 156 22.98 -15.87 11.87
CA LEU A 156 22.63 -16.30 10.51
C LEU A 156 23.82 -17.09 9.93
N PRO A 157 23.58 -18.23 9.26
CA PRO A 157 24.63 -18.96 8.58
C PRO A 157 25.32 -18.05 7.56
N ALA A 158 26.64 -18.17 7.44
CA ALA A 158 27.42 -17.33 6.55
C ALA A 158 26.85 -17.40 5.13
N THR A 159 26.63 -16.24 4.52
CA THR A 159 26.21 -16.09 3.11
C THR A 159 27.23 -16.80 2.22
N GLY A 160 26.93 -18.04 1.82
CA GLY A 160 27.89 -18.90 1.12
C GLY A 160 27.29 -20.15 0.50
N ASP A 161 26.21 -20.70 1.06
CA ASP A 161 25.54 -21.83 0.43
C ASP A 161 24.48 -21.32 -0.55
N GLN A 162 24.87 -21.30 -1.83
CA GLN A 162 23.96 -21.16 -2.94
C GLN A 162 22.89 -22.26 -2.84
N LEU A 163 21.63 -21.86 -2.69
CA LEU A 163 20.49 -22.74 -2.89
C LEU A 163 20.29 -22.93 -4.39
N SER A 164 20.48 -24.18 -4.81
CA SER A 164 20.09 -24.76 -6.12
C SER A 164 18.60 -24.60 -6.40
#